data_AF-A0A947HL00-F1
#
_entry.id   AF-A0A947HL00-F1
#
_cell.length_a   1.000
_cell.length_b   1.000
_cell.length_c   1.000
_cell.angle_alpha   90.00
_cell.angle_beta   90.00
_cell.angle_gamma   90.00
#
_symmetry.space_group_name_H-M   'P 1'
#
loop_
_entity.id
_entity.type
_entity.pdbx_description
1 polymer ?
#
loop_
_entity_poly.entity_id
_entity_poly.type
_entity_poly.pdbx_seq_one_letter_code
_entity_poly.pdbx_strand_id
1 'polypeptide(L)'
;MTQTTRTIPLSASQARDVRARLAAAGFSFTTAPYAFFQARAPGVTITFYEKGKVLLQGTAVKDYVGLVLDEDEEGDDDDGTDSDESDGDDSNDDREPKPAARGSAASWATFHPAPPPAAWAGLDETGKGDYFGPLVVVAAALRRSDLPLLIELGVTDSKSLTDKRILEIAKELGAVCTHHKVVIGPEKYNELYDRARNLNKLLGWAHARALEGVLEKTSEPTWALSDQFSADPRVITTHFGPLARAITWTQRPKAEADPAVAAASILARAEFVYRMKALSREIGRELPKGAGPPVLAAARALVASDGPDALRKVAKLHFKTTQDVAPGWRP
;
A
#
# COMPACT_ATOMS: atom_id res chain seq x y z
N MET A 1 8.41 -39.01 13.48
CA MET A 1 7.46 -38.71 12.38
C MET A 1 8.23 -37.98 11.30
N THR A 2 8.12 -38.38 10.04
CA THR A 2 8.92 -37.80 8.94
C THR A 2 8.54 -36.35 8.67
N GLN A 3 9.52 -35.44 8.67
CA GLN A 3 9.29 -34.04 8.32
C GLN A 3 9.22 -33.90 6.80
N THR A 4 8.05 -33.57 6.27
CA THR A 4 7.86 -33.27 4.84
C THR A 4 8.19 -31.81 4.57
N THR A 5 8.79 -31.52 3.42
CA THR A 5 8.95 -30.15 2.90
C THR A 5 8.44 -30.11 1.44
N ARG A 6 7.50 -29.20 1.11
CA ARG A 6 7.02 -28.98 -0.27
C ARG A 6 7.18 -27.52 -0.69
N THR A 7 7.68 -27.30 -1.90
CA THR A 7 7.79 -25.99 -2.55
C THR A 7 6.73 -25.89 -3.65
N ILE A 8 6.06 -24.74 -3.78
CA ILE A 8 5.13 -24.45 -4.89
C ILE A 8 5.38 -23.00 -5.36
N PRO A 9 5.46 -22.71 -6.67
CA PRO A 9 5.47 -21.35 -7.19
C PRO A 9 4.05 -20.74 -7.12
N LEU A 10 3.90 -19.52 -6.60
CA LEU A 10 2.58 -18.85 -6.50
C LEU A 10 2.70 -17.34 -6.71
N SER A 11 1.74 -16.76 -7.42
CA SER A 11 1.64 -15.31 -7.64
C SER A 11 1.22 -14.54 -6.37
N ALA A 12 1.49 -13.22 -6.34
CA ALA A 12 1.03 -12.34 -5.26
C ALA A 12 -0.52 -12.21 -5.18
N SER A 13 -1.22 -12.53 -6.27
CA SER A 13 -2.67 -12.77 -6.28
C SER A 13 -3.02 -14.00 -5.45
N GLN A 14 -2.53 -15.18 -5.85
CA GLN A 14 -2.78 -16.46 -5.14
C GLN A 14 -2.33 -16.41 -3.68
N ALA A 15 -1.30 -15.63 -3.34
CA ALA A 15 -0.88 -15.41 -1.95
C ALA A 15 -1.98 -14.82 -1.06
N ARG A 16 -2.89 -13.97 -1.58
CA ARG A 16 -4.10 -13.54 -0.84
C ARG A 16 -5.08 -14.68 -0.68
N ASP A 17 -5.39 -15.38 -1.78
CA ASP A 17 -6.41 -16.43 -1.80
C ASP A 17 -6.04 -17.55 -0.82
N VAL A 18 -4.79 -18.00 -0.84
CA VAL A 18 -4.26 -18.94 0.15
C VAL A 18 -4.23 -18.35 1.56
N ARG A 19 -3.83 -17.09 1.78
CA ARG A 19 -3.89 -16.50 3.13
C ARG A 19 -5.32 -16.48 3.68
N ALA A 20 -6.31 -16.22 2.83
CA ALA A 20 -7.72 -16.27 3.20
C ALA A 20 -8.19 -17.70 3.50
N ARG A 21 -7.80 -18.71 2.68
CA ARG A 21 -8.06 -20.14 2.95
C ARG A 21 -7.45 -20.58 4.28
N LEU A 22 -6.18 -20.26 4.53
CA LEU A 22 -5.48 -20.60 5.78
C LEU A 22 -6.10 -19.89 7.01
N ALA A 23 -6.51 -18.63 6.88
CA ALA A 23 -7.19 -17.92 7.95
C ALA A 23 -8.58 -18.51 8.26
N ALA A 24 -9.33 -18.94 7.24
CA ALA A 24 -10.60 -19.65 7.42
C ALA A 24 -10.39 -21.04 8.06
N ALA A 25 -9.27 -21.71 7.76
CA ALA A 25 -8.84 -22.96 8.38
C ALA A 25 -8.21 -22.79 9.79
N GLY A 26 -8.22 -21.58 10.36
CA GLY A 26 -7.78 -21.33 11.74
C GLY A 26 -6.27 -21.25 11.95
N PHE A 27 -5.47 -21.06 10.90
CA PHE A 27 -4.02 -20.88 11.03
C PHE A 27 -3.69 -19.59 11.81
N SER A 28 -2.66 -19.67 12.66
CA SER A 28 -1.99 -18.50 13.23
C SER A 28 -1.02 -17.88 12.24
N PHE A 29 -0.82 -16.56 12.27
CA PHE A 29 0.08 -15.84 11.36
C PHE A 29 1.23 -15.18 12.10
N THR A 30 2.39 -15.14 11.44
CA THR A 30 3.68 -14.63 11.92
C THR A 30 4.45 -14.00 10.77
N THR A 31 5.36 -13.08 11.07
CA THR A 31 6.29 -12.51 10.08
C THR A 31 7.58 -13.33 10.03
N ALA A 32 8.22 -13.40 8.86
CA ALA A 32 9.52 -14.06 8.68
C ALA A 32 10.38 -13.27 7.67
N PRO A 33 11.72 -13.32 7.75
CA PRO A 33 12.58 -12.61 6.80
C PRO A 33 12.33 -13.05 5.36
N TYR A 34 12.17 -12.07 4.46
CA TYR A 34 11.89 -12.26 3.03
C TYR A 34 10.54 -12.93 2.70
N ALA A 35 9.64 -13.03 3.69
CA ALA A 35 8.31 -13.61 3.56
C ALA A 35 7.21 -12.55 3.42
N PHE A 36 6.21 -12.81 2.58
CA PHE A 36 4.92 -12.12 2.59
C PHE A 36 4.16 -12.42 3.89
N PHE A 37 4.17 -13.68 4.35
CA PHE A 37 3.70 -14.13 5.66
C PHE A 37 4.20 -15.55 5.96
N GLN A 38 4.22 -15.93 7.23
CA GLN A 38 4.33 -17.32 7.67
C GLN A 38 3.08 -17.70 8.47
N ALA A 39 2.37 -18.73 8.02
CA ALA A 39 1.21 -19.31 8.70
C ALA A 39 1.61 -20.59 9.46
N ARG A 40 1.01 -20.86 10.62
CA ARG A 40 1.27 -22.07 11.42
C ARG A 40 -0.01 -22.70 11.94
N ALA A 41 -0.06 -24.03 11.88
CA ALA A 41 -1.09 -24.89 12.48
C ALA A 41 -0.39 -26.14 13.08
N PRO A 42 -1.08 -26.98 13.87
CA PRO A 42 -0.47 -28.18 14.45
C PRO A 42 0.21 -29.06 13.38
N GLY A 43 1.50 -29.32 13.55
CA GLY A 43 2.28 -30.14 12.62
C GLY A 43 2.66 -29.47 11.29
N VAL A 44 2.34 -28.20 11.02
CA VAL A 44 2.74 -27.52 9.77
C VAL A 44 3.07 -26.03 9.92
N THR A 45 4.09 -25.59 9.19
CA THR A 45 4.43 -24.18 8.94
C THR A 45 4.42 -23.91 7.43
N ILE A 46 3.78 -22.82 7.00
CA ILE A 46 3.62 -22.45 5.59
C ILE A 46 4.17 -21.04 5.39
N THR A 47 5.32 -20.92 4.74
CA THR A 47 6.02 -19.65 4.51
C THR A 47 5.87 -19.20 3.06
N PHE A 48 5.20 -18.07 2.85
CA PHE A 48 5.09 -17.42 1.54
C PHE A 48 6.22 -16.41 1.35
N TYR A 49 7.01 -16.52 0.29
CA TYR A 49 8.17 -15.67 0.00
C TYR A 49 7.88 -14.56 -1.01
N GLU A 50 8.53 -13.41 -0.82
CA GLU A 50 8.36 -12.19 -1.62
C GLU A 50 8.62 -12.36 -3.14
N LYS A 51 9.29 -13.45 -3.53
CA LYS A 51 9.62 -13.78 -4.93
C LYS A 51 8.65 -14.77 -5.58
N GLY A 52 7.48 -15.01 -5.00
CA GLY A 52 6.43 -15.84 -5.59
C GLY A 52 6.64 -17.35 -5.41
N LYS A 53 7.04 -17.76 -4.20
CA LYS A 53 7.19 -19.16 -3.78
C LYS A 53 6.53 -19.36 -2.42
N VAL A 54 5.80 -20.45 -2.23
CA VAL A 54 5.42 -20.95 -0.90
C VAL A 54 6.25 -22.19 -0.53
N LEU A 55 6.50 -22.34 0.76
CA LEU A 55 7.22 -23.46 1.36
C LEU A 55 6.39 -24.01 2.53
N LEU A 56 5.88 -25.23 2.39
CA LEU A 56 5.20 -25.97 3.46
C LEU A 56 6.23 -26.88 4.14
N GLN A 57 6.31 -26.89 5.47
CA GLN A 57 7.22 -27.73 6.25
C GLN A 57 6.54 -28.29 7.49
N GLY A 58 6.78 -29.57 7.80
CA GLY A 58 6.26 -30.22 9.01
C GLY A 58 5.82 -31.66 8.79
N THR A 59 5.20 -32.24 9.81
CA THR A 59 4.69 -33.62 9.79
C THR A 59 3.31 -33.73 9.13
N ALA A 60 2.50 -32.67 9.18
CA ALA A 60 1.12 -32.63 8.68
C ALA A 60 0.99 -31.97 7.29
N VAL A 61 2.08 -31.82 6.53
CA VAL A 61 2.06 -31.07 5.24
C VAL A 61 1.05 -31.66 4.25
N LYS A 62 0.86 -32.98 4.22
CA LYS A 62 -0.10 -33.66 3.34
C LYS A 62 -1.55 -33.28 3.65
N ASP A 63 -1.88 -33.04 4.91
CA ASP A 63 -3.23 -32.73 5.37
C ASP A 63 -3.67 -31.29 5.02
N TYR A 64 -2.69 -30.41 4.78
CA TYR A 64 -2.91 -28.97 4.56
C TYR A 64 -2.51 -28.47 3.16
N VAL A 65 -1.94 -29.31 2.29
CA VAL A 65 -1.47 -28.87 0.96
C VAL A 65 -2.61 -28.39 0.04
N GLY A 66 -3.80 -28.98 0.15
CA GLY A 66 -5.01 -28.56 -0.57
C GLY A 66 -5.61 -27.21 -0.12
N LEU A 67 -5.09 -26.60 0.95
CA LEU A 67 -5.40 -25.19 1.26
C LEU A 67 -4.51 -24.22 0.47
N VAL A 68 -3.40 -24.71 -0.08
CA VAL A 68 -2.36 -23.92 -0.76
C VAL A 68 -2.45 -24.06 -2.28
N LEU A 69 -2.62 -25.30 -2.77
CA LEU A 69 -2.97 -25.55 -4.17
C LEU A 69 -4.43 -25.21 -4.44
N ASP A 70 -4.73 -24.84 -5.67
CA ASP A 70 -6.05 -25.02 -6.28
C ASP A 70 -6.00 -26.35 -7.06
N GLU A 71 -7.10 -27.11 -7.14
CA GLU A 71 -7.08 -28.55 -7.47
C GLU A 71 -6.76 -28.92 -8.95
N ASP A 72 -6.39 -27.94 -9.79
CA ASP A 72 -6.26 -28.10 -11.25
C ASP A 72 -4.81 -28.29 -11.79
N GLU A 73 -3.76 -28.23 -10.95
CA GLU A 73 -2.36 -28.42 -11.39
C GLU A 73 -1.60 -29.46 -10.54
N GLU A 74 -1.79 -30.75 -10.85
CA GLU A 74 -0.82 -31.80 -10.49
C GLU A 74 0.33 -31.83 -11.50
N GLY A 75 1.56 -31.79 -10.99
CA GLY A 75 2.80 -31.98 -11.74
C GLY A 75 3.75 -32.88 -10.94
N ASP A 76 4.26 -33.91 -11.59
CA ASP A 76 4.96 -35.06 -10.99
C ASP A 76 6.40 -34.78 -10.51
N ASP A 77 6.89 -35.73 -9.69
CA ASP A 77 8.28 -36.05 -9.33
C ASP A 77 9.10 -34.97 -8.56
N ASP A 78 10.08 -35.31 -7.72
CA ASP A 78 10.93 -36.51 -7.65
C ASP A 78 11.23 -36.94 -6.17
N ASP A 79 11.77 -38.13 -5.98
CA ASP A 79 12.09 -38.76 -4.67
C ASP A 79 13.52 -38.44 -4.17
N GLY A 80 13.80 -38.66 -2.88
CA GLY A 80 15.11 -38.43 -2.26
C GLY A 80 15.14 -38.76 -0.76
N THR A 81 15.79 -39.88 -0.42
CA THR A 81 15.74 -40.53 0.92
C THR A 81 17.03 -40.35 1.76
N ASP A 82 17.04 -40.93 2.98
CA ASP A 82 18.11 -40.99 4.01
C ASP A 82 18.31 -39.70 4.86
N SER A 83 18.28 -39.58 6.21
CA SER A 83 18.50 -40.42 7.44
C SER A 83 19.89 -40.22 8.09
N ASP A 84 20.07 -39.97 9.40
CA ASP A 84 19.11 -39.70 10.50
C ASP A 84 19.69 -38.64 11.51
N GLU A 85 19.78 -38.68 12.85
CA GLU A 85 19.49 -39.67 13.94
C GLU A 85 19.30 -38.95 15.32
N SER A 86 18.56 -39.57 16.25
CA SER A 86 18.48 -39.40 17.73
C SER A 86 18.37 -38.03 18.44
N ASP A 87 17.26 -37.88 19.18
CA ASP A 87 17.10 -37.47 20.60
C ASP A 87 17.72 -36.19 21.22
N GLY A 88 16.87 -35.46 21.97
CA GLY A 88 17.26 -34.35 22.84
C GLY A 88 16.05 -33.56 23.38
N ASP A 89 15.47 -34.01 24.50
CA ASP A 89 14.38 -33.33 25.22
C ASP A 89 14.93 -32.31 26.24
N ASP A 90 14.43 -31.07 26.21
CA ASP A 90 14.08 -30.34 27.45
C ASP A 90 13.12 -29.15 27.16
N SER A 91 12.50 -28.67 28.23
CA SER A 91 11.35 -27.80 28.33
C SER A 91 11.66 -26.29 28.42
N ASN A 92 10.73 -25.44 27.94
CA ASN A 92 10.23 -24.32 28.76
C ASN A 92 8.90 -23.67 28.29
N ASP A 93 8.29 -22.91 29.21
CA ASP A 93 7.10 -22.05 29.04
C ASP A 93 7.41 -20.76 28.25
N ASP A 94 6.51 -20.36 27.34
CA ASP A 94 6.06 -18.95 27.28
C ASP A 94 4.72 -18.77 26.53
N ARG A 95 3.62 -18.90 27.28
CA ARG A 95 2.38 -18.07 27.23
C ARG A 95 1.72 -17.74 25.88
N GLU A 96 0.49 -18.25 25.71
CA GLU A 96 -0.45 -17.81 24.66
C GLU A 96 -0.83 -16.31 24.77
N PRO A 97 -0.86 -15.56 23.66
CA PRO A 97 -1.49 -14.24 23.61
C PRO A 97 -3.03 -14.36 23.54
N LYS A 98 -3.75 -13.80 24.52
CA LYS A 98 -5.22 -13.79 24.53
C LYS A 98 -5.78 -13.09 23.28
N PRO A 99 -6.87 -13.61 22.67
CA PRO A 99 -7.49 -12.99 21.50
C PRO A 99 -8.09 -11.63 21.85
N ALA A 100 -7.86 -10.64 20.97
CA ALA A 100 -8.42 -9.30 21.11
C ALA A 100 -9.97 -9.34 21.04
N ALA A 101 -10.61 -8.46 21.81
CA ALA A 101 -12.07 -8.48 21.97
C ALA A 101 -12.81 -8.19 20.65
N ARG A 102 -13.92 -8.90 20.42
CA ARG A 102 -14.83 -8.65 19.29
C ARG A 102 -15.47 -7.26 19.42
N GLY A 103 -14.90 -6.29 18.71
CA GLY A 103 -15.40 -4.91 18.69
C GLY A 103 -16.76 -4.78 18.02
N SER A 104 -17.48 -3.71 18.39
CA SER A 104 -18.66 -3.22 17.69
C SER A 104 -18.42 -3.05 16.19
N ALA A 105 -19.48 -3.10 15.37
CA ALA A 105 -19.41 -2.82 13.94
C ALA A 105 -18.65 -1.50 13.69
N ALA A 106 -17.47 -1.61 13.06
CA ALA A 106 -16.51 -0.51 13.02
C ALA A 106 -17.11 0.71 12.29
N SER A 107 -16.82 1.91 12.79
CA SER A 107 -17.51 3.14 12.37
C SER A 107 -17.42 3.43 10.86
N TRP A 108 -16.34 3.00 10.20
CA TRP A 108 -16.17 3.09 8.75
C TRP A 108 -17.22 2.31 7.95
N ALA A 109 -17.85 1.27 8.50
CA ALA A 109 -18.89 0.52 7.82
C ALA A 109 -20.13 1.40 7.52
N THR A 110 -20.31 2.52 8.23
CA THR A 110 -21.33 3.53 7.91
C THR A 110 -21.04 4.31 6.62
N PHE A 111 -19.83 4.19 6.06
CA PHE A 111 -19.45 4.84 4.80
C PHE A 111 -19.88 4.01 3.58
N HIS A 112 -19.96 2.69 3.73
CA HIS A 112 -20.26 1.72 2.69
C HIS A 112 -21.73 1.81 2.24
N PRO A 113 -22.06 1.43 0.99
CA PRO A 113 -23.43 1.25 0.56
C PRO A 113 -24.08 0.03 1.26
N ALA A 114 -25.41 -0.08 1.17
CA ALA A 114 -26.16 -1.25 1.61
C ALA A 114 -26.68 -2.02 0.38
N PRO A 115 -26.41 -3.33 0.23
CA PRO A 115 -25.55 -4.16 1.09
C PRO A 115 -24.05 -3.81 0.96
N PRO A 116 -23.24 -3.98 2.02
CA PRO A 116 -21.81 -3.66 1.98
C PRO A 116 -21.02 -4.54 0.97
N PRO A 117 -20.19 -3.94 0.10
CA PRO A 117 -19.58 -4.62 -1.06
C PRO A 117 -18.54 -5.66 -0.65
N ALA A 118 -18.42 -6.78 -1.37
CA ALA A 118 -17.47 -7.84 -1.03
C ALA A 118 -15.99 -7.39 -1.18
N ALA A 119 -15.72 -6.56 -2.19
CA ALA A 119 -14.46 -5.86 -2.39
C ALA A 119 -14.72 -4.41 -2.83
N TRP A 120 -13.82 -3.49 -2.49
CA TRP A 120 -13.92 -2.08 -2.84
C TRP A 120 -12.53 -1.44 -3.01
N ALA A 121 -12.48 -0.26 -3.63
CA ALA A 121 -11.25 0.53 -3.77
C ALA A 121 -11.27 1.78 -2.86
N GLY A 122 -10.16 2.03 -2.18
CA GLY A 122 -9.92 3.30 -1.49
C GLY A 122 -8.92 4.16 -2.26
N LEU A 123 -9.11 5.48 -2.25
CA LEU A 123 -8.21 6.45 -2.90
C LEU A 123 -7.77 7.55 -1.92
N ASP A 124 -6.48 7.87 -1.91
CA ASP A 124 -5.91 9.01 -1.16
C ASP A 124 -4.68 9.61 -1.88
N GLU A 125 -4.28 10.83 -1.48
CA GLU A 125 -3.07 11.49 -1.99
C GLU A 125 -2.14 12.04 -0.91
N THR A 126 -0.89 12.28 -1.30
CA THR A 126 0.09 12.98 -0.47
C THR A 126 1.00 13.88 -1.31
N GLY A 127 1.74 14.78 -0.66
CA GLY A 127 2.60 15.75 -1.34
C GLY A 127 1.86 17.02 -1.82
N LYS A 128 0.53 17.12 -1.66
CA LYS A 128 -0.26 18.28 -2.14
C LYS A 128 0.08 19.59 -1.42
N GLY A 129 0.51 19.53 -0.16
CA GLY A 129 0.92 20.67 0.67
C GLY A 129 2.44 20.81 0.83
N ASP A 130 3.21 19.95 0.18
CA ASP A 130 4.67 19.91 0.27
C ASP A 130 5.28 20.69 -0.88
N TYR A 131 6.11 21.69 -0.57
CA TYR A 131 6.78 22.49 -1.60
C TYR A 131 7.74 21.64 -2.43
N PHE A 132 8.57 20.85 -1.75
CA PHE A 132 9.46 19.90 -2.38
C PHE A 132 8.76 18.57 -2.67
N GLY A 133 9.33 17.81 -3.60
CA GLY A 133 8.91 16.45 -3.92
C GLY A 133 7.67 16.35 -4.82
N PRO A 134 7.26 15.11 -5.12
CA PRO A 134 6.16 14.84 -6.05
C PRO A 134 4.78 15.21 -5.47
N LEU A 135 3.77 15.10 -6.32
CA LEU A 135 2.41 14.73 -5.90
C LEU A 135 2.27 13.21 -6.11
N VAL A 136 1.70 12.48 -5.15
CA VAL A 136 1.43 11.05 -5.28
C VAL A 136 -0.04 10.79 -4.97
N VAL A 137 -0.74 10.11 -5.86
CA VAL A 137 -2.11 9.59 -5.65
C VAL A 137 -2.08 8.08 -5.75
N VAL A 138 -2.80 7.37 -4.88
CA VAL A 138 -2.89 5.91 -4.90
C VAL A 138 -4.34 5.48 -4.85
N ALA A 139 -4.68 4.46 -5.62
CA ALA A 139 -5.89 3.65 -5.42
C ALA A 139 -5.48 2.24 -4.96
N ALA A 140 -6.10 1.73 -3.91
CA ALA A 140 -5.86 0.39 -3.37
C ALA A 140 -7.19 -0.39 -3.29
N ALA A 141 -7.24 -1.55 -3.94
CA ALA A 141 -8.36 -2.47 -3.89
C ALA A 141 -8.19 -3.47 -2.74
N LEU A 142 -9.28 -3.72 -2.02
CA LEU A 142 -9.34 -4.50 -0.79
C LEU A 142 -10.58 -5.41 -0.79
N ARG A 143 -10.43 -6.66 -0.33
CA ARG A 143 -11.56 -7.56 -0.08
C ARG A 143 -11.94 -7.53 1.40
N ARG A 144 -13.21 -7.81 1.72
CA ARG A 144 -13.67 -7.94 3.12
C ARG A 144 -12.92 -9.05 3.89
N SER A 145 -12.44 -10.08 3.20
CA SER A 145 -11.57 -11.14 3.74
C SER A 145 -10.25 -10.62 4.31
N ASP A 146 -9.75 -9.50 3.80
CA ASP A 146 -8.38 -9.03 4.04
C ASP A 146 -8.32 -8.13 5.30
N LEU A 147 -9.49 -7.72 5.83
CA LEU A 147 -9.60 -6.84 7.00
C LEU A 147 -8.82 -7.31 8.24
N PRO A 148 -8.78 -8.61 8.61
CA PRO A 148 -7.97 -9.06 9.74
C PRO A 148 -6.48 -8.78 9.54
N LEU A 149 -5.96 -8.94 8.31
CA LEU A 149 -4.57 -8.61 7.97
C LEU A 149 -4.31 -7.11 8.07
N LEU A 150 -5.22 -6.26 7.59
CA LEU A 150 -5.03 -4.80 7.71
C LEU A 150 -5.00 -4.35 9.19
N ILE A 151 -5.77 -5.00 10.06
CA ILE A 151 -5.72 -4.78 11.52
C ILE A 151 -4.39 -5.27 12.10
N GLU A 152 -3.94 -6.47 11.73
CA GLU A 152 -2.67 -7.09 12.14
C GLU A 152 -1.45 -6.25 11.74
N LEU A 153 -1.45 -5.69 10.53
CA LEU A 153 -0.42 -4.75 10.05
C LEU A 153 -0.45 -3.40 10.78
N GLY A 154 -1.54 -3.05 11.46
CA GLY A 154 -1.74 -1.75 12.09
C GLY A 154 -2.08 -0.63 11.09
N VAL A 155 -2.88 -0.94 10.06
CA VAL A 155 -3.40 0.07 9.12
C VAL A 155 -4.34 1.03 9.84
N THR A 156 -4.03 2.32 9.75
CA THR A 156 -4.72 3.42 10.43
C THR A 156 -4.43 4.73 9.69
N ASP A 157 -4.88 5.88 10.22
CA ASP A 157 -4.55 7.19 9.64
C ASP A 157 -3.03 7.35 9.51
N SER A 158 -2.56 7.42 8.25
CA SER A 158 -1.13 7.47 7.91
C SER A 158 -0.43 8.66 8.56
N LYS A 159 -1.15 9.72 8.94
CA LYS A 159 -0.62 10.90 9.64
C LYS A 159 -0.03 10.55 11.02
N SER A 160 -0.63 9.60 11.73
CA SER A 160 -0.20 9.16 13.06
C SER A 160 1.11 8.35 13.07
N LEU A 161 1.52 7.83 11.92
CA LEU A 161 2.63 6.89 11.79
C LEU A 161 3.97 7.60 11.51
N THR A 162 5.06 7.01 11.99
CA THR A 162 6.43 7.43 11.64
C THR A 162 6.79 7.01 10.22
N ASP A 163 7.71 7.72 9.58
CA ASP A 163 8.19 7.35 8.23
C ASP A 163 8.79 5.94 8.17
N LYS A 164 9.39 5.44 9.26
CA LYS A 164 9.87 4.05 9.36
C LYS A 164 8.68 3.09 9.33
N ARG A 165 7.67 3.27 10.18
CA ARG A 165 6.51 2.37 10.24
C ARG A 165 5.65 2.42 8.97
N ILE A 166 5.56 3.59 8.33
CA ILE A 166 4.95 3.75 7.01
C ILE A 166 5.64 2.89 5.95
N LEU A 167 6.98 2.88 5.91
CA LEU A 167 7.75 2.09 4.93
C LEU A 167 7.65 0.58 5.20
N GLU A 168 7.56 0.17 6.47
CA GLU A 168 7.29 -1.23 6.86
C GLU A 168 5.90 -1.67 6.38
N ILE A 169 4.83 -1.01 6.84
CA ILE A 169 3.44 -1.37 6.50
C ILE A 169 3.22 -1.28 4.99
N ALA A 170 3.78 -0.28 4.30
CA ALA A 170 3.64 -0.16 2.84
C ALA A 170 4.36 -1.25 2.05
N LYS A 171 5.38 -1.91 2.62
CA LYS A 171 5.99 -3.09 2.01
C LYS A 171 5.03 -4.27 2.03
N GLU A 172 4.43 -4.52 3.20
CA GLU A 172 3.48 -5.62 3.42
C GLU A 172 2.16 -5.38 2.66
N LEU A 173 1.58 -4.18 2.75
CA LEU A 173 0.44 -3.76 1.93
C LEU A 173 0.72 -3.81 0.43
N GLY A 174 1.93 -3.46 0.01
CA GLY A 174 2.33 -3.45 -1.40
C GLY A 174 2.38 -4.85 -2.02
N ALA A 175 2.54 -5.88 -1.19
CA ALA A 175 2.48 -7.28 -1.59
C ALA A 175 1.04 -7.81 -1.69
N VAL A 176 0.17 -7.44 -0.75
CA VAL A 176 -1.17 -8.05 -0.61
C VAL A 176 -2.28 -7.26 -1.30
N CYS A 177 -2.29 -5.93 -1.24
CA CYS A 177 -3.35 -5.12 -1.85
C CYS A 177 -3.05 -4.87 -3.34
N THR A 178 -3.98 -5.23 -4.24
CA THR A 178 -3.91 -4.76 -5.63
C THR A 178 -4.00 -3.24 -5.62
N HIS A 179 -2.97 -2.54 -6.11
CA HIS A 179 -2.94 -1.08 -6.04
C HIS A 179 -2.32 -0.45 -7.29
N HIS A 180 -2.58 0.83 -7.51
CA HIS A 180 -1.97 1.63 -8.57
C HIS A 180 -1.53 3.00 -8.02
N LYS A 181 -0.34 3.44 -8.40
CA LYS A 181 0.28 4.69 -7.96
C LYS A 181 0.42 5.65 -9.15
N VAL A 182 -0.17 6.84 -9.06
CA VAL A 182 0.11 7.95 -9.97
C VAL A 182 1.10 8.88 -9.29
N VAL A 183 2.35 8.84 -9.73
CA VAL A 183 3.47 9.64 -9.18
C VAL A 183 3.83 10.75 -10.16
N ILE A 184 3.67 12.00 -9.74
CA ILE A 184 3.95 13.18 -10.56
C ILE A 184 5.15 13.92 -9.94
N GLY A 185 6.34 13.71 -10.51
CA GLY A 185 7.57 14.40 -10.10
C GLY A 185 7.52 15.91 -10.33
N PRO A 186 8.36 16.73 -9.67
CA PRO A 186 8.21 18.19 -9.64
C PRO A 186 8.16 18.86 -11.01
N GLU A 187 9.08 18.52 -11.93
CA GLU A 187 9.08 19.06 -13.30
C GLU A 187 7.73 18.82 -14.01
N LYS A 188 7.24 17.57 -13.97
CA LYS A 188 5.97 17.20 -14.60
C LYS A 188 4.76 17.77 -13.86
N TYR A 189 4.87 17.96 -12.55
CA TYR A 189 3.86 18.63 -11.76
C TYR A 189 3.70 20.09 -12.22
N ASN A 190 4.82 20.80 -12.41
CA ASN A 190 4.82 22.20 -12.86
C ASN A 190 4.20 22.31 -14.27
N GLU A 191 4.65 21.48 -15.23
CA GLU A 191 4.04 21.39 -16.57
C GLU A 191 2.50 21.23 -16.54
N LEU A 192 1.99 20.33 -15.69
CA LEU A 192 0.58 20.01 -15.61
C LEU A 192 -0.20 21.09 -14.86
N TYR A 193 0.41 21.69 -13.83
CA TYR A 193 -0.16 22.80 -13.08
C TYR A 193 -0.35 24.04 -13.96
N ASP A 194 0.63 24.40 -14.78
CA ASP A 194 0.55 25.60 -15.64
C ASP A 194 -0.52 25.48 -16.74
N ARG A 195 -0.79 24.25 -17.19
CA ARG A 195 -1.89 23.92 -18.12
C ARG A 195 -3.26 23.93 -17.44
N ALA A 196 -3.37 23.36 -16.23
CA ALA A 196 -4.63 23.23 -15.51
C ALA A 196 -5.06 24.50 -14.74
N ARG A 197 -4.07 25.26 -14.27
CA ARG A 197 -4.12 26.40 -13.33
C ARG A 197 -5.00 26.18 -12.10
N ASN A 198 -5.13 24.92 -11.68
CA ASN A 198 -6.02 24.49 -10.62
C ASN A 198 -5.56 23.12 -10.09
N LEU A 199 -5.15 23.07 -8.83
CA LEU A 199 -4.66 21.84 -8.18
C LEU A 199 -5.74 20.76 -8.15
N ASN A 200 -7.01 21.12 -7.87
CA ASN A 200 -8.09 20.14 -7.77
C ASN A 200 -8.36 19.44 -9.11
N LYS A 201 -8.19 20.10 -10.26
CA LYS A 201 -8.24 19.43 -11.58
C LYS A 201 -7.11 18.39 -11.75
N LEU A 202 -5.89 18.73 -11.33
CA LEU A 202 -4.74 17.82 -11.39
C LEU A 202 -4.93 16.62 -10.45
N LEU A 203 -5.45 16.85 -9.24
CA LEU A 203 -5.84 15.81 -8.29
C LEU A 203 -6.93 14.92 -8.88
N GLY A 204 -8.02 15.49 -9.42
CA GLY A 204 -9.13 14.75 -10.00
C GLY A 204 -8.73 13.85 -11.17
N TRP A 205 -7.88 14.34 -12.07
CA TRP A 205 -7.28 13.52 -13.13
C TRP A 205 -6.42 12.38 -12.56
N ALA A 206 -5.59 12.66 -11.56
CA ALA A 206 -4.69 11.66 -10.97
C ALA A 206 -5.44 10.58 -10.17
N HIS A 207 -6.50 10.96 -9.43
CA HIS A 207 -7.44 10.05 -8.76
C HIS A 207 -8.16 9.15 -9.76
N ALA A 208 -8.72 9.74 -10.83
CA ALA A 208 -9.38 8.97 -11.87
C ALA A 208 -8.42 7.99 -12.56
N ARG A 209 -7.19 8.40 -12.89
CA ARG A 209 -6.17 7.50 -13.48
C ARG A 209 -5.74 6.40 -12.52
N ALA A 210 -5.60 6.71 -11.23
CA ALA A 210 -5.26 5.71 -10.20
C ALA A 210 -6.39 4.67 -10.06
N LEU A 211 -7.65 5.09 -10.04
CA LEU A 211 -8.81 4.19 -9.97
C LEU A 211 -8.90 3.30 -11.21
N GLU A 212 -8.84 3.88 -12.41
CA GLU A 212 -8.79 3.10 -13.65
C GLU A 212 -7.62 2.10 -13.64
N GLY A 213 -6.46 2.55 -13.17
CA GLY A 213 -5.23 1.75 -13.10
C GLY A 213 -5.19 0.64 -12.04
N VAL A 214 -6.10 0.65 -11.06
CA VAL A 214 -6.29 -0.50 -10.14
C VAL A 214 -7.36 -1.45 -10.67
N LEU A 215 -8.40 -0.93 -11.33
CA LEU A 215 -9.41 -1.74 -12.00
C LEU A 215 -8.86 -2.47 -13.24
N GLU A 216 -7.85 -1.89 -13.92
CA GLU A 216 -6.99 -2.56 -14.92
C GLU A 216 -6.31 -3.83 -14.39
N LYS A 217 -6.28 -4.05 -13.06
CA LYS A 217 -5.60 -5.18 -12.38
C LYS A 217 -6.54 -6.09 -11.58
N THR A 218 -7.79 -5.70 -11.37
CA THR A 218 -8.81 -6.54 -10.70
C THR A 218 -10.21 -6.00 -10.98
N SER A 219 -11.11 -6.89 -11.38
CA SER A 219 -12.54 -6.61 -11.61
C SER A 219 -13.41 -6.81 -10.36
N GLU A 220 -12.81 -7.11 -9.20
CA GLU A 220 -13.54 -7.39 -7.96
C GLU A 220 -14.18 -6.16 -7.30
N PRO A 221 -13.58 -4.95 -7.30
CA PRO A 221 -14.17 -3.79 -6.63
C PRO A 221 -15.44 -3.32 -7.33
N THR A 222 -16.60 -3.45 -6.68
CA THR A 222 -17.88 -2.92 -7.20
C THR A 222 -18.18 -1.49 -6.74
N TRP A 223 -17.42 -1.01 -5.75
CA TRP A 223 -17.52 0.33 -5.18
C TRP A 223 -16.14 0.94 -4.92
N ALA A 224 -16.07 2.28 -4.91
CA ALA A 224 -14.86 3.03 -4.58
C ALA A 224 -15.16 4.26 -3.69
N LEU A 225 -14.22 4.58 -2.79
CA LEU A 225 -14.28 5.71 -1.87
C LEU A 225 -12.98 6.56 -1.94
N SER A 226 -13.10 7.88 -1.97
CA SER A 226 -11.97 8.80 -1.74
C SER A 226 -12.23 9.76 -0.57
N ASP A 227 -11.17 10.35 -0.02
CA ASP A 227 -11.33 11.56 0.80
C ASP A 227 -11.83 12.74 -0.06
N GLN A 228 -12.51 13.69 0.58
CA GLN A 228 -13.18 14.79 -0.09
C GLN A 228 -12.31 16.06 -0.17
N PHE A 229 -11.44 16.15 -1.18
CA PHE A 229 -10.71 17.38 -1.51
C PHE A 229 -11.52 18.40 -2.34
N SER A 230 -12.74 18.06 -2.77
CA SER A 230 -13.63 18.93 -3.57
C SER A 230 -15.10 18.82 -3.14
N ALA A 231 -15.80 19.95 -3.09
CA ALA A 231 -17.27 19.94 -2.94
C ALA A 231 -17.98 19.43 -4.21
N ASP A 232 -17.41 19.71 -5.40
CA ASP A 232 -17.95 19.27 -6.69
C ASP A 232 -17.33 17.92 -7.10
N PRO A 233 -18.12 16.82 -7.19
CA PRO A 233 -17.63 15.51 -7.58
C PRO A 233 -17.15 15.45 -9.04
N ARG A 234 -17.63 16.36 -9.91
CA ARG A 234 -17.27 16.40 -11.33
C ARG A 234 -15.77 16.65 -11.54
N VAL A 235 -15.08 17.19 -10.54
CA VAL A 235 -13.63 17.33 -10.49
C VAL A 235 -12.93 15.98 -10.72
N ILE A 236 -13.48 14.86 -10.24
CA ILE A 236 -12.93 13.52 -10.48
C ILE A 236 -13.72 12.79 -11.58
N THR A 237 -15.06 12.78 -11.51
CA THR A 237 -15.87 11.89 -12.36
C THR A 237 -15.82 12.22 -13.85
N THR A 238 -15.47 13.45 -14.23
CA THR A 238 -15.24 13.83 -15.64
C THR A 238 -13.95 13.23 -16.24
N HIS A 239 -13.04 12.72 -15.40
CA HIS A 239 -11.78 12.11 -15.81
C HIS A 239 -11.80 10.56 -15.76
N PHE A 240 -12.88 9.94 -15.28
CA PHE A 240 -13.00 8.47 -15.24
C PHE A 240 -12.83 7.83 -16.63
N GLY A 241 -12.23 6.63 -16.68
CA GLY A 241 -12.24 5.78 -17.87
C GLY A 241 -13.46 4.85 -17.89
N PRO A 242 -13.51 3.88 -18.82
CA PRO A 242 -14.59 2.90 -18.89
C PRO A 242 -14.78 2.08 -17.60
N LEU A 243 -13.69 1.67 -16.94
CA LEU A 243 -13.75 0.80 -15.75
C LEU A 243 -14.24 1.58 -14.53
N ALA A 244 -13.70 2.78 -14.27
CA ALA A 244 -14.17 3.64 -13.19
C ALA A 244 -15.64 4.11 -13.38
N ARG A 245 -16.16 4.11 -14.61
CA ARG A 245 -17.60 4.32 -14.90
C ARG A 245 -18.47 3.08 -14.71
N ALA A 246 -17.90 1.87 -14.69
CA ALA A 246 -18.65 0.63 -14.53
C ALA A 246 -18.96 0.31 -13.05
N ILE A 247 -18.32 1.01 -12.11
CA ILE A 247 -18.47 0.84 -10.67
C ILE A 247 -19.13 2.06 -10.02
N THR A 248 -19.61 1.93 -8.79
CA THR A 248 -20.12 3.09 -8.02
C THR A 248 -18.96 3.78 -7.30
N TRP A 249 -18.84 5.10 -7.37
CA TRP A 249 -17.85 5.87 -6.61
C TRP A 249 -18.53 6.93 -5.72
N THR A 250 -17.99 7.15 -4.53
CA THR A 250 -18.34 8.28 -3.67
C THR A 250 -17.10 8.92 -3.03
N GLN A 251 -17.27 10.13 -2.51
CA GLN A 251 -16.28 10.84 -1.70
C GLN A 251 -16.90 11.18 -0.34
N ARG A 252 -16.10 11.18 0.73
CA ARG A 252 -16.52 11.63 2.07
C ARG A 252 -15.37 12.37 2.75
N PRO A 253 -15.60 13.37 3.61
CA PRO A 253 -14.56 13.92 4.46
C PRO A 253 -14.17 12.89 5.52
N LYS A 254 -12.88 12.83 5.87
CA LYS A 254 -12.32 11.86 6.82
C LYS A 254 -12.43 10.41 6.34
N ALA A 255 -12.28 10.20 5.02
CA ALA A 255 -12.38 8.86 4.45
C ALA A 255 -11.27 7.91 4.92
N GLU A 256 -10.17 8.40 5.51
CA GLU A 256 -9.08 7.58 6.08
C GLU A 256 -9.48 6.67 7.25
N ALA A 257 -10.73 6.78 7.75
CA ALA A 257 -11.28 5.78 8.65
C ALA A 257 -11.62 4.46 7.93
N ASP A 258 -11.85 4.48 6.61
CA ASP A 258 -12.04 3.28 5.79
C ASP A 258 -10.71 2.53 5.55
N PRO A 259 -10.64 1.21 5.79
CA PRO A 259 -9.40 0.44 5.66
C PRO A 259 -8.73 0.50 4.27
N ALA A 260 -9.49 0.60 3.18
CA ALA A 260 -8.91 0.69 1.84
C ALA A 260 -8.32 2.09 1.57
N VAL A 261 -8.97 3.14 2.07
CA VAL A 261 -8.47 4.52 1.98
C VAL A 261 -7.23 4.70 2.87
N ALA A 262 -7.24 4.13 4.08
CA ALA A 262 -6.07 4.08 4.96
C ALA A 262 -4.89 3.33 4.30
N ALA A 263 -5.15 2.20 3.65
CA ALA A 263 -4.13 1.46 2.90
C ALA A 263 -3.58 2.29 1.72
N ALA A 264 -4.43 2.96 0.95
CA ALA A 264 -4.00 3.90 -0.09
C ALA A 264 -3.15 5.04 0.47
N SER A 265 -3.54 5.61 1.60
CA SER A 265 -2.81 6.68 2.31
C SER A 265 -1.40 6.27 2.71
N ILE A 266 -1.25 5.08 3.30
CA ILE A 266 0.04 4.52 3.70
C ILE A 266 0.93 4.26 2.47
N LEU A 267 0.37 3.65 1.41
CA LEU A 267 1.08 3.40 0.16
C LEU A 267 1.51 4.70 -0.55
N ALA A 268 0.68 5.74 -0.51
CA ALA A 268 0.99 7.06 -1.06
C ALA A 268 2.12 7.74 -0.25
N ARG A 269 1.99 7.78 1.08
CA ARG A 269 3.00 8.37 1.99
C ARG A 269 4.34 7.67 1.89
N ALA A 270 4.37 6.33 1.76
CA ALA A 270 5.61 5.57 1.57
C ALA A 270 6.32 5.91 0.24
N GLU A 271 5.56 5.98 -0.86
CA GLU A 271 6.10 6.39 -2.16
C GLU A 271 6.66 7.82 -2.12
N PHE A 272 5.94 8.76 -1.50
CA PHE A 272 6.42 10.13 -1.32
C PHE A 272 7.71 10.21 -0.50
N VAL A 273 7.81 9.48 0.62
CA VAL A 273 9.03 9.38 1.44
C VAL A 273 10.20 8.79 0.63
N TYR A 274 9.95 7.77 -0.19
CA TYR A 274 10.95 7.19 -1.07
C TYR A 274 11.44 8.20 -2.12
N ARG A 275 10.53 8.93 -2.78
CA ARG A 275 10.86 9.94 -3.80
C ARG A 275 11.58 11.15 -3.21
N MET A 276 11.20 11.62 -2.03
CA MET A 276 11.92 12.68 -1.31
C MET A 276 13.37 12.26 -1.03
N LYS A 277 13.60 11.03 -0.55
CA LYS A 277 14.95 10.47 -0.35
C LYS A 277 15.71 10.26 -1.67
N ALA A 278 15.04 10.05 -2.79
CA ALA A 278 15.68 9.99 -4.11
C ALA A 278 16.16 11.39 -4.54
N LEU A 279 15.27 12.38 -4.56
CA LEU A 279 15.59 13.77 -4.93
C LEU A 279 16.68 14.37 -4.03
N SER A 280 16.63 14.13 -2.72
CA SER A 280 17.67 14.59 -1.79
C SER A 280 19.07 14.02 -2.07
N ARG A 281 19.14 12.77 -2.55
CA ARG A 281 20.42 12.17 -2.98
C ARG A 281 20.89 12.72 -4.32
N GLU A 282 19.97 12.99 -5.25
CA GLU A 282 20.26 13.56 -6.57
C GLU A 282 20.87 14.97 -6.47
N ILE A 283 20.34 15.82 -5.58
CA ILE A 283 20.89 17.18 -5.34
C ILE A 283 21.95 17.24 -4.23
N GLY A 284 22.28 16.12 -3.59
CA GLY A 284 23.24 16.05 -2.48
C GLY A 284 22.84 16.79 -1.19
N ARG A 285 21.54 17.05 -0.96
CA ARG A 285 21.03 17.87 0.16
C ARG A 285 19.70 17.34 0.71
N GLU A 286 19.48 17.49 2.01
CA GLU A 286 18.18 17.15 2.61
C GLU A 286 17.08 18.12 2.14
N LEU A 287 15.95 17.56 1.71
CA LEU A 287 14.75 18.30 1.35
C LEU A 287 13.70 18.10 2.44
N PRO A 288 13.41 19.11 3.29
CA PRO A 288 12.38 19.00 4.31
C PRO A 288 10.96 19.03 3.69
N LYS A 289 10.00 18.49 4.45
CA LYS A 289 8.58 18.37 4.04
C LYS A 289 7.74 19.60 4.38
N GLY A 290 6.55 19.69 3.78
CA GLY A 290 5.60 20.79 3.96
C GLY A 290 6.03 22.09 3.25
N ALA A 291 5.68 23.24 3.84
CA ALA A 291 5.99 24.57 3.30
C ALA A 291 6.45 25.58 4.38
N GLY A 292 6.90 25.10 5.55
CA GLY A 292 7.26 25.93 6.70
C GLY A 292 8.66 26.54 6.67
N PRO A 293 9.11 27.19 7.77
CA PRO A 293 10.42 27.84 7.83
C PRO A 293 11.64 26.97 7.45
N PRO A 294 11.72 25.66 7.80
CA PRO A 294 12.83 24.81 7.34
C PRO A 294 12.87 24.65 5.82
N VAL A 295 11.71 24.60 5.17
CA VAL A 295 11.55 24.50 3.72
C VAL A 295 11.99 25.80 3.04
N LEU A 296 11.62 26.95 3.62
CA LEU A 296 12.09 28.25 3.15
C LEU A 296 13.62 28.38 3.27
N ALA A 297 14.21 27.89 4.37
CA ALA A 297 15.65 27.90 4.58
C ALA A 297 16.39 27.00 3.57
N ALA A 298 15.93 25.76 3.37
CA ALA A 298 16.48 24.84 2.38
C ALA A 298 16.35 25.39 0.95
N ALA A 299 15.20 26.00 0.61
CA ALA A 299 14.99 26.65 -0.68
C ALA A 299 15.94 27.84 -0.91
N ARG A 300 16.17 28.70 0.10
CA ARG A 300 17.17 29.77 0.03
C ARG A 300 18.58 29.22 -0.19
N ALA A 301 18.97 28.18 0.55
CA ALA A 301 20.29 27.57 0.44
C ALA A 301 20.53 26.91 -0.93
N LEU A 302 19.50 26.33 -1.54
CA LEU A 302 19.54 25.78 -2.89
C LEU A 302 19.70 26.88 -3.94
N VAL A 303 18.82 27.90 -3.93
CA VAL A 303 18.88 29.04 -4.88
C VAL A 303 20.20 29.80 -4.81
N ALA A 304 20.75 29.98 -3.61
CA ALA A 304 21.99 30.74 -3.38
C ALA A 304 23.27 30.06 -3.91
N SER A 305 23.20 28.77 -4.27
CA SER A 305 24.37 28.00 -4.75
C SER A 305 24.16 27.40 -6.14
N ASP A 306 22.96 26.91 -6.44
CA ASP A 306 22.66 26.15 -7.66
C ASP A 306 21.78 26.96 -8.63
N GLY A 307 21.43 28.20 -8.25
CA GLY A 307 20.54 29.09 -9.01
C GLY A 307 19.05 28.78 -8.84
N PRO A 308 18.16 29.69 -9.27
CA PRO A 308 16.72 29.52 -9.11
C PRO A 308 16.14 28.37 -9.97
N ASP A 309 16.72 28.09 -11.13
CA ASP A 309 16.28 27.01 -12.02
C ASP A 309 16.48 25.59 -11.42
N ALA A 310 17.35 25.44 -10.41
CA ALA A 310 17.44 24.19 -9.64
C ALA A 310 16.11 23.80 -8.96
N LEU A 311 15.27 24.79 -8.63
CA LEU A 311 13.94 24.55 -8.04
C LEU A 311 13.01 23.75 -8.97
N ARG A 312 13.17 23.84 -10.30
CA ARG A 312 12.32 23.12 -11.28
C ARG A 312 12.32 21.60 -11.04
N LYS A 313 13.49 21.06 -10.70
CA LYS A 313 13.73 19.62 -10.49
C LYS A 313 13.08 19.07 -9.23
N VAL A 314 13.04 19.89 -8.18
CA VAL A 314 12.72 19.44 -6.81
C VAL A 314 11.45 20.03 -6.22
N ALA A 315 10.90 21.13 -6.76
CA ALA A 315 9.84 21.92 -6.12
C ALA A 315 8.63 22.25 -7.00
N LYS A 316 7.49 22.51 -6.34
CA LYS A 316 6.21 22.93 -6.92
C LYS A 316 6.18 24.46 -7.03
N LEU A 317 6.51 24.99 -8.19
CA LEU A 317 6.95 26.39 -8.34
C LEU A 317 5.86 27.44 -8.08
N HIS A 318 4.58 27.09 -8.22
CA HIS A 318 3.45 27.99 -7.93
C HIS A 318 3.28 28.35 -6.44
N PHE A 319 3.97 27.67 -5.52
CA PHE A 319 3.95 28.01 -4.09
C PHE A 319 4.59 29.39 -3.84
N LYS A 320 4.07 30.12 -2.84
CA LYS A 320 4.64 31.40 -2.40
C LYS A 320 6.13 31.30 -2.06
N THR A 321 6.58 30.15 -1.54
CA THR A 321 7.99 29.87 -1.22
C THR A 321 8.94 30.22 -2.36
N THR A 322 8.57 29.94 -3.62
CA THR A 322 9.38 30.31 -4.80
C THR A 322 9.56 31.83 -4.92
N GLN A 323 8.50 32.60 -4.71
CA GLN A 323 8.53 34.06 -4.78
C GLN A 323 9.34 34.66 -3.62
N ASP A 324 9.26 34.05 -2.43
CA ASP A 324 10.00 34.48 -1.25
C ASP A 324 11.52 34.21 -1.35
N VAL A 325 11.97 33.25 -2.18
CA VAL A 325 13.41 32.91 -2.36
C VAL A 325 14.02 33.35 -3.69
N ALA A 326 13.24 33.42 -4.77
CA ALA A 326 13.68 33.81 -6.10
C ALA A 326 12.78 34.94 -6.66
N PRO A 327 12.74 36.12 -6.01
CA PRO A 327 11.86 37.22 -6.41
C PRO A 327 12.19 37.70 -7.82
N GLY A 328 11.16 37.82 -8.67
CA GLY A 328 11.29 38.27 -10.06
C GLY A 328 11.72 37.21 -11.07
N TRP A 329 12.27 36.06 -10.63
CA TRP A 329 12.51 34.92 -11.50
C TRP A 329 11.19 34.35 -12.05
N ARG A 330 11.21 33.87 -13.29
CA ARG A 330 10.08 33.21 -13.95
C ARG A 330 10.57 31.92 -14.59
N PRO A 331 9.98 30.76 -14.23
CA PRO A 331 10.23 29.51 -14.93
C PRO A 331 9.68 29.52 -16.36
#